data_AF-A0A950BZA9-F1
#
_entry.id   AF-A0A950BZA9-F1
#
_cell.length_a   1.000
_cell.length_b   1.000
_cell.length_c   1.000
_cell.angle_alpha   90.00
_cell.angle_beta   90.00
_cell.angle_gamma   90.00
#
_symmetry.space_group_name_H-M   'P 1'
#
loop_
_entity.id
_entity.type
_entity.pdbx_description
1 polymer ?
#
loop_
_entity_poly.entity_id
_entity_poly.type
_entity_poly.pdbx_seq_one_letter_code
_entity_poly.pdbx_strand_id
1 'polypeptide(L)' 'MINLPPESQPSIVYPIAPVSGSSSPKLAAAFVKFVLSAAAQTVLRRFGFGAAP' A
#
# COMPACT_ATOMS: atom_id res chain seq x y z
N MET A 1 -12.05 -22.42 -5.18
CA MET A 1 -10.75 -21.79 -4.87
C MET A 1 -10.16 -22.50 -3.66
N ILE A 2 -8.89 -22.88 -3.71
CA ILE A 2 -8.20 -23.45 -2.54
C ILE A 2 -7.75 -22.27 -1.68
N ASN A 3 -8.24 -22.19 -0.44
CA ASN A 3 -7.77 -21.23 0.55
C ASN A 3 -6.53 -21.82 1.24
N LEU A 4 -5.38 -21.19 1.03
CA LEU A 4 -4.14 -21.61 1.69
C LEU A 4 -4.09 -21.05 3.11
N PRO A 5 -3.62 -21.82 4.11
CA PRO A 5 -3.45 -21.31 5.46
C PRO A 5 -2.46 -20.12 5.47
N PRO A 6 -2.72 -19.05 6.24
CA PRO A 6 -1.85 -17.87 6.29
C PRO A 6 -0.40 -18.20 6.65
N GLU A 7 -0.21 -19.14 7.58
CA GLU A 7 1.10 -19.63 8.04
C GLU A 7 1.89 -20.42 6.98
N SER A 8 1.22 -20.82 5.89
CA SER A 8 1.84 -21.58 4.80
C SER A 8 2.48 -20.70 3.73
N GLN A 9 2.41 -19.36 3.88
CA GLN A 9 2.87 -18.41 2.88
C GLN A 9 3.58 -17.22 3.53
N PRO A 10 4.62 -16.66 2.88
CA PRO A 10 5.16 -15.37 3.30
C PRO A 10 4.08 -14.29 3.17
N SER A 11 4.08 -13.34 4.12
CA SER A 11 3.18 -12.20 4.08
C SER A 11 3.40 -11.39 2.79
N ILE A 12 2.32 -11.09 2.07
CA ILE A 12 2.37 -10.29 0.85
C ILE A 12 2.34 -8.82 1.25
N VAL A 13 3.46 -8.12 1.03
CA VAL A 13 3.63 -6.71 1.41
C VAL A 13 3.81 -5.85 0.16
N TYR A 14 3.13 -4.70 0.13
CA TYR A 14 3.18 -3.71 -0.96
C TYR A 14 3.79 -2.40 -0.47
N PRO A 15 5.13 -2.27 -0.44
CA PRO A 15 5.79 -1.04 0.00
C PRO A 15 5.55 0.11 -0.99
N ILE A 16 5.42 1.33 -0.46
CA ILE A 16 5.33 2.56 -1.25
C ILE A 16 6.29 3.60 -0.70
N ALA A 17 7.04 4.26 -1.59
CA ALA A 17 7.98 5.31 -1.23
C ALA A 17 8.16 6.31 -2.38
N PRO A 18 8.50 7.58 -2.09
CA PRO A 18 8.98 8.52 -3.10
C PRO A 18 10.31 8.04 -3.70
N VAL A 19 10.47 8.16 -5.02
CA VAL A 19 11.75 7.89 -5.70
C VAL A 19 12.70 9.08 -5.48
N SER A 20 13.96 8.80 -5.14
CA SER A 20 14.97 9.82 -4.85
C SER A 20 15.21 10.80 -6.01
N GLY A 21 15.15 10.32 -7.24
CA GLY A 21 15.28 11.13 -8.47
C GLY A 21 13.99 11.80 -8.95
N SER A 22 12.94 11.87 -8.11
CA SER A 22 11.68 12.49 -8.53
C SER A 22 11.88 13.96 -8.88
N SER A 23 11.41 14.37 -10.05
CA SER A 23 11.33 15.77 -10.48
C SER A 23 10.32 16.58 -9.65
N SER A 24 9.52 15.91 -8.80
CA SER A 24 8.47 16.51 -7.97
C SER A 24 8.44 15.86 -6.57
N PRO A 25 9.48 16.06 -5.75
CA PRO A 25 9.63 15.34 -4.47
C PRO A 25 8.52 15.66 -3.46
N LYS A 26 8.06 16.92 -3.43
CA LYS A 26 6.96 17.34 -2.54
C LYS A 26 5.63 16.68 -2.93
N LEU A 27 5.31 16.60 -4.22
CA LEU A 27 4.09 15.94 -4.71
C LEU A 27 4.15 14.43 -4.49
N ALA A 28 5.31 13.81 -4.73
CA ALA A 28 5.51 12.39 -4.45
C ALA A 28 5.28 12.07 -2.96
N ALA A 29 5.87 12.87 -2.05
CA ALA A 29 5.64 12.73 -0.62
C ALA A 29 4.16 12.94 -0.23
N ALA A 30 3.49 13.93 -0.82
CA ALA A 30 2.07 14.18 -0.59
C ALA A 30 1.19 13.02 -1.07
N PHE A 31 1.52 12.40 -2.21
CA PHE A 31 0.82 11.23 -2.73
C PHE A 31 0.98 10.02 -1.81
N VAL A 32 2.20 9.73 -1.34
CA VAL A 32 2.41 8.64 -0.36
C VAL A 32 1.60 8.90 0.91
N LYS A 33 1.62 10.14 1.43
CA LYS A 33 0.80 10.52 2.58
C LYS A 33 -0.71 10.32 2.33
N PHE A 34 -1.18 10.64 1.12
CA PHE A 34 -2.57 10.41 0.73
C PHE A 34 -2.91 8.92 0.69
N VAL A 35 -2.08 8.08 0.07
CA VAL A 35 -2.30 6.62 0.00
C VAL A 35 -2.37 5.98 1.40
N LEU A 36 -1.62 6.51 2.37
CA LEU A 36 -1.64 6.06 3.76
C LEU A 36 -2.82 6.63 4.59
N SER A 37 -3.63 7.53 4.04
CA SER A 37 -4.78 8.11 4.74
C SER A 37 -5.96 7.13 4.84
N ALA A 38 -6.85 7.35 5.81
CA ALA A 38 -8.06 6.53 5.98
C ALA A 38 -8.95 6.46 4.73
N ALA A 39 -9.04 7.56 3.98
CA ALA A 39 -9.83 7.63 2.75
C ALA A 39 -9.27 6.71 1.66
N ALA A 40 -7.96 6.80 1.38
CA ALA A 40 -7.33 5.94 0.39
C ALA A 40 -7.28 4.47 0.82
N GLN A 41 -7.03 4.20 2.12
CA GLN A 41 -7.08 2.84 2.66
C GLN A 41 -8.48 2.20 2.51
N THR A 42 -9.55 3.00 2.53
CA THR A 42 -10.92 2.50 2.25
C THR A 42 -11.06 2.02 0.80
N VAL A 43 -10.44 2.72 -0.15
CA VAL A 43 -10.40 2.28 -1.56
C VAL A 43 -9.62 0.97 -1.67
N LEU A 44 -8.43 0.88 -1.07
CA LEU A 44 -7.61 -0.33 -1.13
C LEU A 44 -8.32 -1.55 -0.51
N ARG A 45 -8.99 -1.38 0.63
CA ARG A 45 -9.80 -2.44 1.26
C ARG A 45 -10.93 -2.93 0.39
N ARG A 46 -11.60 -2.04 -0.37
CA ARG A 46 -12.65 -2.42 -1.32
C ARG A 46 -12.15 -3.41 -2.37
N PHE A 47 -10.85 -3.38 -2.70
CA PHE A 47 -10.21 -4.27 -3.67
C PHE A 47 -9.42 -5.43 -3.02
N GLY A 48 -9.62 -5.69 -1.72
CA GLY A 48 -9.04 -6.85 -1.04
C GLY A 48 -7.62 -6.63 -0.50
N PHE A 49 -7.10 -5.41 -0.52
CA PHE A 49 -5.82 -5.09 0.12
C PHE A 49 -6.01 -4.83 1.62
N GLY A 50 -5.07 -5.33 2.42
CA GLY A 50 -4.93 -4.97 3.83
C GLY A 50 -4.37 -3.55 4.01
N ALA A 51 -4.34 -3.10 5.26
CA ALA A 51 -3.68 -1.84 5.59
C ALA A 51 -2.16 -1.95 5.36
N ALA A 52 -1.53 -0.82 5.01
CA ALA A 52 -0.08 -0.73 5.09
C ALA A 52 0.37 -1.04 6.53
N PRO A 53 1.50 -1.74 6.72
CA PRO A 53 2.04 -2.05 8.05
C PRO A 53 2.43 -0.79 8.82
#